data_AF-A0AAW9CFT4-F1
#
_entry.id   AF-A0AAW9CFT4-F1
#
_cell.length_a   1.000
_cell.length_b   1.000
_cell.length_c   1.000
_cell.angle_alpha   90.00
_cell.angle_beta   90.00
_cell.angle_gamma   90.00
#
_symmetry.space_group_name_H-M   'P 1'
#
loop_
_entity.id
_entity.type
_entity.pdbx_description
1 polymer ?
#
loop_
_entity_poly.entity_id
_entity_poly.type
_entity_poly.pdbx_seq_one_letter_code
_entity_poly.pdbx_strand_id
1 'polypeptide(L)'
;LMENVNAITSPKHNPNFVQWQEELESMGYTNKVYKGLNALDFGVPQSRSRTFMLSIRNKDIEPEEISNLNYNIQSNLGDYLRFN
;
A
#
# COMPACT_ATOMS: atom_id res chain seq x y z
N LEU A 1 -3.63 6.21 5.40
CA LEU A 1 -2.52 5.40 4.85
C LEU A 1 -1.82 4.72 6.02
N MET A 2 -1.60 3.41 5.91
CA MET A 2 -0.90 2.61 6.90
C MET A 2 0.30 1.90 6.24
N GLU A 3 1.42 1.82 6.95
CA GLU A 3 2.65 1.12 6.53
C GLU A 3 3.05 0.12 7.63
N ASN A 4 3.59 -1.02 7.22
CA ASN A 4 4.20 -1.97 8.14
C ASN A 4 5.22 -2.88 7.44
N VAL A 5 5.99 -3.62 8.23
CA VAL A 5 6.80 -4.73 7.72
C VAL A 5 5.91 -5.83 7.14
N ASN A 6 6.43 -6.57 6.16
CA ASN A 6 5.68 -7.64 5.47
C ASN A 6 5.17 -8.74 6.43
N ALA A 7 5.78 -8.90 7.61
CA ALA A 7 5.34 -9.86 8.61
C ALA A 7 3.90 -9.63 9.11
N ILE A 8 3.31 -8.44 8.92
CA ILE A 8 1.91 -8.18 9.29
C ILE A 8 0.92 -9.12 8.57
N THR A 9 1.28 -9.58 7.36
CA THR A 9 0.45 -10.52 6.59
C THR A 9 0.79 -11.98 6.85
N SER A 10 1.68 -12.27 7.81
CA SER A 10 2.02 -13.65 8.19
C SER A 10 0.86 -14.31 8.95
N PRO A 11 0.75 -15.65 8.97
CA PRO A 11 -0.35 -16.35 9.65
C PRO A 11 -0.52 -15.95 11.12
N LYS A 12 0.57 -15.60 11.80
CA LYS A 12 0.57 -15.16 13.21
C LYS A 12 -0.12 -13.81 13.41
N HIS A 13 0.02 -12.88 12.46
CA HIS A 13 -0.43 -11.50 12.58
C HIS A 13 -1.65 -11.17 11.72
N ASN A 14 -1.93 -11.99 10.71
CA ASN A 14 -3.01 -11.78 9.75
C ASN A 14 -4.39 -11.66 10.41
N PRO A 15 -4.77 -12.43 11.46
CA PRO A 15 -6.08 -12.26 12.09
C PRO A 15 -6.33 -10.82 12.59
N ASN A 16 -5.35 -10.24 13.29
CA ASN A 16 -5.46 -8.87 13.79
C ASN A 16 -5.45 -7.85 12.63
N PHE A 17 -4.71 -8.14 11.56
CA PHE A 17 -4.68 -7.27 10.38
C PHE A 17 -6.00 -7.28 9.61
N VAL A 18 -6.69 -8.42 9.55
CA VAL A 18 -8.04 -8.53 8.98
C VAL A 18 -9.04 -7.80 9.85
N GLN A 19 -9.01 -7.99 11.17
CA GLN A 19 -9.88 -7.25 12.09
C GLN A 19 -9.72 -5.73 11.92
N TRP A 20 -8.49 -5.23 11.79
CA TRP A 20 -8.24 -3.81 11.54
C TRP A 20 -8.83 -3.31 10.20
N GLN A 21 -8.80 -4.13 9.15
CA GLN A 21 -9.44 -3.81 7.87
C GLN A 21 -10.96 -3.70 8.03
N GLU A 22 -11.57 -4.68 8.69
CA GLU A 22 -13.01 -4.72 8.97
C GLU A 22 -13.49 -3.53 9.80
N GLU A 23 -12.70 -3.10 10.78
CA GLU A 23 -12.99 -1.89 11.57
C GLU A 23 -13.06 -0.64 10.69
N LEU A 24 -12.10 -0.46 9.77
CA LEU A 24 -12.12 0.67 8.83
C LEU A 24 -13.27 0.57 7.83
N GLU A 25 -13.59 -0.64 7.35
CA GLU A 25 -14.73 -0.88 6.47
C GLU A 25 -16.05 -0.52 7.15
N SER A 26 -16.21 -0.84 8.44
CA SER A 26 -17.37 -0.44 9.24
C SER A 26 -17.52 1.08 9.39
N MET A 27 -16.41 1.83 9.27
CA MET A 27 -16.38 3.29 9.29
C MET A 27 -16.61 3.91 7.89
N GLY A 28 -16.90 3.09 6.88
CA GLY A 28 -17.16 3.55 5.51
C GLY A 28 -15.90 3.83 4.69
N TYR A 29 -14.81 3.10 4.95
CA TYR A 29 -13.62 3.09 4.12
C TYR A 29 -13.55 1.82 3.26
N THR A 30 -12.92 1.93 2.10
CA THR A 30 -12.50 0.78 1.30
C THR A 30 -10.99 0.66 1.39
N ASN A 31 -10.50 -0.54 1.74
CA ASN A 31 -9.08 -0.84 1.90
C ASN A 31 -8.47 -1.42 0.62
N LYS A 32 -7.29 -0.93 0.24
CA LYS A 32 -6.44 -1.48 -0.81
C LYS A 32 -5.06 -1.79 -0.24
N VAL A 33 -4.69 -3.07 -0.25
CA VAL A 33 -3.42 -3.54 0.31
C VAL A 33 -2.40 -3.79 -0.79
N TYR A 34 -1.25 -3.14 -0.67
CA TYR A 34 -0.07 -3.36 -1.50
C TYR A 34 1.00 -4.05 -0.66
N LYS A 35 1.30 -5.32 -0.98
CA LYS A 35 2.28 -6.11 -0.25
C LYS A 35 3.60 -6.10 -1.00
N GLY A 36 4.70 -6.03 -0.24
CA GLY A 36 6.02 -6.30 -0.78
C GLY A 36 6.66 -5.17 -1.59
N LEU A 37 6.14 -3.94 -1.52
CA LEU A 37 6.73 -2.78 -2.21
C LEU A 37 8.15 -2.57 -1.71
N ASN A 38 9.15 -2.79 -2.57
CA ASN A 38 10.56 -2.69 -2.21
C ASN A 38 11.10 -1.33 -2.64
N ALA A 39 11.77 -0.62 -1.73
CA ALA A 39 12.34 0.69 -2.01
C ALA A 39 13.31 0.70 -3.22
N LEU A 40 13.94 -0.44 -3.54
CA LEU A 40 14.74 -0.63 -4.76
C LEU A 40 13.94 -0.36 -6.04
N ASP A 41 12.67 -0.77 -6.09
CA ASP A 41 11.79 -0.59 -7.26
C ASP A 41 11.42 0.89 -7.46
N PHE A 42 11.67 1.72 -6.45
CA PHE A 42 11.42 3.16 -6.44
C PHE A 42 12.72 3.97 -6.41
N GLY A 43 13.87 3.36 -6.77
CA GLY A 43 15.13 4.07 -6.92
C GLY A 43 15.94 4.34 -5.68
N VAL A 44 15.46 3.88 -4.53
CA VAL A 44 16.20 4.03 -3.29
C VAL A 44 17.15 2.85 -3.22
N PRO A 45 18.48 3.07 -3.09
CA PRO A 45 19.47 1.99 -3.03
C PRO A 45 19.45 1.30 -1.66
N GLN A 46 18.30 0.77 -1.27
CA GLN A 46 18.06 0.09 0.00
C GLN A 46 17.08 -1.05 -0.22
N SER A 47 17.50 -2.29 0.13
CA SER A 47 16.58 -3.43 0.17
C SER A 47 15.66 -3.31 1.40
N ARG A 48 14.49 -2.71 1.18
CA ARG A 48 13.49 -2.45 2.22
C ARG A 48 12.11 -2.67 1.64
N SER A 49 11.59 -3.87 1.84
CA SER A 49 10.23 -4.24 1.43
C SER A 49 9.21 -3.97 2.53
N ARG A 50 8.07 -3.39 2.16
CA ARG A 50 6.99 -2.97 3.07
C ARG A 50 5.61 -3.30 2.51
N THR A 51 4.68 -3.50 3.45
CA THR A 51 3.26 -3.58 3.15
C THR A 51 2.63 -2.23 3.44
N PHE A 52 1.88 -1.72 2.47
CA PHE A 52 1.08 -0.51 2.60
C PHE A 52 -0.39 -0.85 2.49
N MET A 53 -1.22 -0.16 3.26
CA MET A 53 -2.67 -0.21 3.15
C MET A 53 -3.20 1.20 2.95
N LEU A 54 -3.79 1.42 1.78
CA LEU A 54 -4.49 2.64 1.43
C LEU A 54 -5.97 2.45 1.77
N SER A 55 -6.50 3.29 2.65
CA SER A 55 -7.92 3.29 3.04
C SER A 55 -8.52 4.60 2.58
N ILE A 56 -9.50 4.52 1.68
CA ILE A 56 -10.17 5.69 1.09
C ILE A 56 -11.62 5.67 1.53
N ARG A 57 -12.16 6.82 1.91
CA ARG A 57 -13.54 6.93 2.38
C ARG A 57 -14.49 6.85 1.19
N ASN A 58 -15.52 6.02 1.29
CA ASN A 58 -16.42 5.70 0.17
C ASN A 58 -17.20 6.91 -0.38
N LYS A 59 -17.23 8.03 0.35
CA LYS A 59 -17.86 9.28 -0.11
C LYS A 59 -17.03 10.01 -1.18
N ASP A 60 -15.73 9.73 -1.25
CA ASP A 60 -14.78 10.50 -2.04
C ASP A 60 -14.49 9.82 -3.39
N ILE A 61 -14.54 8.48 -3.43
CA ILE A 61 -14.23 7.64 -4.60
C ILE A 61 -15.07 6.35 -4.50
N GLU A 62 -15.56 5.87 -5.64
CA GLU A 62 -16.30 4.61 -5.70
C GLU A 62 -15.41 3.41 -5.36
N PRO A 63 -15.91 2.40 -4.60
CA PRO A 63 -15.11 1.23 -4.19
C PRO A 63 -14.46 0.47 -5.36
N GLU A 64 -15.12 0.41 -6.52
CA GLU A 64 -14.59 -0.25 -7.70
C GLU A 64 -13.35 0.46 -8.27
N GLU A 65 -13.35 1.79 -8.27
CA GLU A 65 -12.19 2.59 -8.69
C GLU A 65 -11.00 2.36 -7.76
N ILE A 66 -11.25 2.24 -6.45
CA ILE A 66 -10.22 1.93 -5.44
C ILE A 66 -9.63 0.54 -5.68
N SER A 67 -10.48 -0.44 -6.01
CA SER A 67 -10.03 -1.80 -6.34
C SER A 67 -9.14 -1.82 -7.59
N ASN A 68 -9.42 -0.97 -8.57
CA ASN A 68 -8.67 -0.87 -9.83
C ASN A 68 -7.38 -0.05 -9.74
N LEU A 69 -7.05 0.56 -8.58
CA LEU A 69 -5.80 1.29 -8.39
C LEU A 69 -4.58 0.36 -8.50
N ASN A 70 -3.81 0.56 -9.57
CA ASN A 70 -2.54 -0.13 -9.82
C ASN A 70 -1.38 0.83 -9.63
N TYR A 71 -0.28 0.35 -9.03
CA TYR A 71 0.96 1.10 -8.90
C TYR A 71 1.91 0.72 -10.05
N ASN A 72 1.69 1.26 -11.23
CA ASN A 72 2.67 1.16 -12.32
C ASN A 72 3.39 2.50 -12.42
N ILE A 73 4.53 2.62 -11.74
CA ILE A 73 5.36 3.81 -11.83
C ILE A 73 6.40 3.53 -12.91
N GLN A 74 6.19 4.13 -14.09
CA GLN A 74 7.24 4.19 -15.10
C GLN A 74 8.31 5.15 -14.60
N SER A 75 9.43 4.62 -14.12
CA SER A 75 10.58 5.42 -13.72
C SER A 75 11.53 5.60 -14.89
N ASN A 76 12.14 6.77 -14.97
CA ASN A 76 13.26 7.05 -15.85
C ASN A 76 14.52 7.32 -15.02
N LEU A 77 15.68 7.26 -15.66
CA LEU A 77 16.96 7.45 -14.98
C LEU A 77 17.08 8.84 -14.30
N GLY A 78 16.42 9.87 -14.83
CA GLY A 78 16.40 11.22 -14.27
C GLY A 78 15.75 11.29 -12.88
N ASP A 79 14.72 10.46 -12.62
CA ASP A 79 14.00 10.43 -11.33
C ASP A 79 14.94 10.05 -10.16
N TYR A 80 15.99 9.28 -10.46
CA TYR A 80 16.95 8.78 -9.47
C TYR A 80 18.17 9.68 -9.30
N LEU A 81 18.57 10.38 -10.36
CA LEU A 81 19.81 11.13 -10.39
C LEU A 81 19.66 12.57 -9.87
N ARG A 82 18.45 13.02 -9.52
CA ARG A 82 18.16 14.39 -9.03
C ARG A 82 18.81 15.48 -9.89
N PHE A 83 18.96 15.23 -11.19
CA PHE A 83 19.43 16.26 -12.10
C PHE A 83 18.27 17.22 -12.34
N ASN A 84 18.32 18.34 -11.62
CA ASN A 84 17.64 19.57 -12.02
C ASN A 84 18.47 20.27 -13.08
#